data_AF-A0A5N5JV81-F1
#
_entry.id   AF-A0A5N5JV81-F1
#
_cell.length_a   1.000
_cell.length_b   1.000
_cell.length_c   1.000
_cell.angle_alpha   90.00
_cell.angle_beta   90.00
_cell.angle_gamma   90.00
#
_symmetry.space_group_name_H-M   'P 1'
#
loop_
_entity.id
_entity.type
_entity.pdbx_description
1 polymer ?
#
loop_
_entity_poly.entity_id
_entity_poly.type
_entity_poly.pdbx_seq_one_letter_code
_entity_poly.pdbx_strand_id
1 'polypeptide(L)'
;MGKKRKHNETQVIEPAKKDEDAPERPKRTLLGWKDKPEAKESEFPEVKETEHIPPQQGCFRNKEKVLVTCSRRINYRYRHLMLNLVSLLPHCKKDSKVESTSTKGATLNDLVELRNGSSSLFFELFHLIAWFSNLKENNLVTLRGGVCRKHKDLYLWMAKSPSGPSVKFLVNAVHTMEELKLTGNHLKGSRPLLTFSANFDKDAPWKLLKEMIIQIFGTPKDHRKSKPFYDHVFVFSIVDDHIWFRNYQVN
;
A
#
# COMPACT_ATOMS: atom_id res chain seq x y z
N MET A 1 39.58 -80.14 47.04
CA MET A 1 40.30 -79.62 48.22
C MET A 1 40.58 -78.14 48.02
N GLY A 2 39.96 -77.27 48.82
CA GLY A 2 40.15 -75.82 48.72
C GLY A 2 41.30 -75.33 49.60
N LYS A 3 41.92 -74.21 49.21
CA LYS A 3 42.57 -73.25 50.10
C LYS A 3 42.39 -71.83 49.56
N LYS A 4 41.82 -70.97 50.42
CA LYS A 4 41.65 -69.52 50.29
C LYS A 4 42.96 -68.77 50.65
N ARG A 5 42.95 -67.46 50.37
CA ARG A 5 43.66 -66.32 51.01
C ARG A 5 44.95 -65.90 50.28
N LYS A 6 45.38 -64.63 50.21
CA LYS A 6 44.86 -63.29 50.55
C LYS A 6 45.82 -62.27 49.91
N HIS A 7 45.37 -61.03 49.75
CA HIS A 7 46.06 -59.85 49.22
C HIS A 7 47.06 -59.19 50.22
N ASN A 8 48.16 -58.58 49.71
CA ASN A 8 48.76 -57.25 50.03
C ASN A 8 50.24 -57.20 49.61
N GLU A 9 50.69 -56.38 48.64
CA GLU A 9 50.92 -54.92 48.59
C GLU A 9 52.34 -54.52 49.06
N THR A 10 53.14 -53.89 48.17
CA THR A 10 54.05 -52.72 48.41
C THR A 10 55.28 -52.67 47.47
N GLN A 11 55.26 -51.65 46.60
CA GLN A 11 56.31 -50.72 46.11
C GLN A 11 57.64 -51.19 45.46
N VAL A 12 57.88 -50.70 44.24
CA VAL A 12 59.18 -50.16 43.79
C VAL A 12 58.93 -48.84 43.03
N ILE A 13 59.73 -47.82 43.36
CA ILE A 13 59.65 -46.40 42.98
C ILE A 13 60.68 -46.09 41.86
N GLU A 14 60.17 -45.43 40.79
CA GLU A 14 60.73 -44.40 39.87
C GLU A 14 62.07 -44.53 39.10
N PRO A 15 62.15 -43.92 37.87
CA PRO A 15 62.51 -42.49 37.77
C PRO A 15 61.62 -41.63 36.83
N ALA A 16 61.15 -40.51 37.39
CA ALA A 16 60.99 -39.13 36.87
C ALA A 16 60.44 -38.78 35.45
N LYS A 17 59.23 -38.19 35.49
CA LYS A 17 58.75 -36.90 34.91
C LYS A 17 58.81 -36.60 33.40
N LYS A 18 57.61 -36.46 32.80
CA LYS A 18 57.14 -35.31 31.99
C LYS A 18 55.61 -35.39 31.92
N ASP A 19 54.93 -34.51 32.67
CA ASP A 19 53.47 -34.41 32.70
C ASP A 19 52.96 -33.59 31.51
N GLU A 20 52.24 -34.22 30.59
CA GLU A 20 51.32 -33.54 29.66
C GLU A 20 49.89 -33.82 30.13
N ASP A 21 49.36 -32.95 30.99
CA ASP A 21 47.95 -32.97 31.39
C ASP A 21 47.09 -32.38 30.26
N ALA A 22 46.30 -33.23 29.60
CA ALA A 22 45.29 -32.81 28.65
C ALA A 22 44.15 -32.06 29.37
N PRO A 23 43.64 -30.93 28.85
CA PRO A 23 42.59 -30.17 29.54
C PRO A 23 41.26 -30.93 29.58
N GLU A 24 40.62 -30.97 30.77
CA GLU A 24 39.33 -31.63 30.96
C GLU A 24 38.22 -30.98 30.12
N ARG A 25 37.46 -31.82 29.40
CA ARG A 25 36.36 -31.39 28.53
C ARG A 25 35.18 -30.83 29.36
N PRO A 26 34.70 -29.62 29.07
CA PRO A 26 33.66 -28.98 29.87
C PRO A 26 32.30 -29.67 29.77
N LYS A 27 31.61 -29.82 30.91
CA LYS A 27 30.30 -30.50 31.00
C LYS A 27 29.21 -29.69 30.29
N ARG A 28 28.46 -30.37 29.43
CA ARG A 28 27.45 -29.80 28.53
C ARG A 28 26.06 -29.84 29.18
N THR A 29 25.35 -28.71 29.18
CA THR A 29 23.90 -28.66 29.45
C THR A 29 23.14 -28.31 28.16
N LEU A 30 21.81 -28.49 28.17
CA LEU A 30 20.93 -28.44 26.99
C LEU A 30 20.90 -27.10 26.22
N LEU A 31 21.54 -26.03 26.73
CA LEU A 31 21.61 -24.71 26.10
C LEU A 31 23.03 -24.09 26.12
N GLY A 32 24.08 -24.92 26.02
CA GLY A 32 25.47 -24.45 25.79
C GLY A 32 26.28 -24.11 27.05
N TRP A 33 27.62 -23.99 26.88
CA TRP A 33 28.60 -23.79 27.96
C TRP A 33 28.50 -22.39 28.61
N LYS A 34 28.81 -22.31 29.91
CA LYS A 34 28.71 -21.09 30.71
C LYS A 34 29.93 -20.93 31.59
N ASP A 35 30.73 -19.89 31.32
CA ASP A 35 31.82 -19.43 32.19
C ASP A 35 31.47 -18.07 32.82
N LYS A 36 31.94 -17.83 34.04
CA LYS A 36 31.70 -16.62 34.88
C LYS A 36 33.06 -16.01 35.33
N PRO A 37 33.12 -14.76 35.87
CA PRO A 37 33.90 -13.66 35.30
C PRO A 37 35.06 -13.14 36.21
N GLU A 38 35.99 -12.34 35.67
CA GLU A 38 36.44 -11.03 36.23
C GLU A 38 37.62 -10.35 35.46
N ALA A 39 37.47 -9.02 35.30
CA ALA A 39 38.45 -7.89 35.19
C ALA A 39 39.34 -7.62 33.93
N LYS A 40 38.92 -6.60 33.14
CA LYS A 40 39.60 -5.35 32.63
C LYS A 40 41.08 -5.39 32.20
N GLU A 41 41.60 -4.79 31.12
CA GLU A 41 41.29 -3.74 30.12
C GLU A 41 42.22 -4.02 28.91
N SER A 42 41.85 -3.88 27.62
CA SER A 42 41.96 -2.64 26.83
C SER A 42 41.74 -2.93 25.33
N GLU A 43 41.07 -1.99 24.66
CA GLU A 43 41.12 -1.63 23.22
C GLU A 43 40.63 -2.62 22.14
N PHE A 44 39.38 -2.42 21.68
CA PHE A 44 38.91 -2.01 20.33
C PHE A 44 37.37 -2.19 20.32
N PRO A 45 36.55 -1.16 20.02
CA PRO A 45 35.10 -1.27 20.23
C PRO A 45 34.44 -2.15 19.16
N GLU A 46 34.15 -3.39 19.54
CA GLU A 46 33.17 -4.25 18.89
C GLU A 46 31.80 -3.56 18.86
N VAL A 47 31.19 -3.54 17.67
CA VAL A 47 29.84 -3.04 17.46
C VAL A 47 28.91 -3.92 18.30
N LYS A 48 28.37 -3.35 19.38
CA LYS A 48 27.42 -4.02 20.28
C LYS A 48 26.34 -4.67 19.45
N GLU A 49 26.22 -6.00 19.59
CA GLU A 49 25.01 -6.73 19.25
C GLU A 49 23.85 -5.99 19.89
N THR A 50 23.13 -5.25 19.05
CA THR A 50 21.85 -4.70 19.43
C THR A 50 21.01 -5.94 19.65
N GLU A 51 20.48 -6.09 20.87
CA GLU A 51 19.42 -7.04 21.18
C GLU A 51 18.53 -7.17 19.96
N HIS A 52 18.25 -8.41 19.53
CA HIS A 52 17.32 -8.69 18.44
C HIS A 52 15.93 -8.18 18.87
N ILE A 53 15.73 -6.87 18.77
CA ILE A 53 14.44 -6.24 18.65
C ILE A 53 13.94 -6.86 17.33
N PRO A 54 12.92 -7.73 17.33
CA PRO A 54 12.31 -8.15 16.08
C PRO A 54 12.05 -6.85 15.32
N PRO A 55 12.45 -6.73 14.04
CA PRO A 55 12.38 -5.46 13.32
C PRO A 55 11.01 -4.92 13.61
N GLN A 56 10.93 -3.84 14.40
CA GLN A 56 9.65 -3.40 14.96
C GLN A 56 8.76 -3.33 13.74
N GLN A 57 7.80 -4.25 13.66
CA GLN A 57 6.99 -4.39 12.47
C GLN A 57 6.19 -3.11 12.51
N GLY A 58 6.74 -2.08 11.86
CA GLY A 58 6.27 -0.71 11.99
C GLY A 58 4.80 -0.81 11.74
N CYS A 59 4.01 -0.38 12.73
CA CYS A 59 2.58 -0.55 12.68
C CYS A 59 2.12 -0.08 11.29
N PHE A 60 1.47 -0.96 10.53
CA PHE A 60 1.26 -0.69 9.12
C PHE A 60 0.50 0.62 8.98
N ARG A 61 1.16 1.61 8.40
CA ARG A 61 0.73 3.02 8.49
C ARG A 61 -0.47 3.33 7.60
N ASN A 62 -0.65 2.58 6.52
CA ASN A 62 -1.72 2.82 5.56
C ASN A 62 -3.03 2.18 6.06
N LYS A 63 -3.98 3.01 6.52
CA LYS A 63 -5.34 2.61 6.91
C LYS A 63 -6.37 3.33 6.07
N GLU A 64 -6.09 3.47 4.77
CA GLU A 64 -6.91 4.26 3.86
C GLU A 64 -8.29 3.62 3.65
N LYS A 65 -9.31 4.48 3.68
CA LYS A 65 -10.70 4.14 3.39
C LYS A 65 -11.18 5.11 2.32
N VAL A 66 -11.48 4.56 1.14
CA VAL A 66 -11.80 5.38 -0.03
C VAL A 66 -13.30 5.37 -0.24
N LEU A 67 -13.90 6.56 -0.25
CA LEU A 67 -15.30 6.74 -0.59
C LEU A 67 -15.43 6.95 -2.11
N VAL A 68 -16.30 6.19 -2.77
CA VAL A 68 -16.59 6.36 -4.19
C VAL A 68 -18.01 6.87 -4.36
N THR A 69 -18.15 8.04 -4.96
CA THR A 69 -19.45 8.64 -5.27
C THR A 69 -19.51 9.18 -6.68
N CYS A 70 -20.71 9.45 -7.18
CA CYS A 70 -20.95 9.96 -8.51
C CYS A 70 -22.06 11.02 -8.51
N SER A 71 -21.98 11.90 -9.50
CA SER A 71 -23.06 12.83 -9.85
C SER A 71 -24.31 12.08 -10.32
N ARG A 72 -25.49 12.68 -10.13
CA ARG A 72 -26.71 12.16 -10.75
C ARG A 72 -26.59 12.16 -12.29
N ARG A 73 -27.35 11.26 -12.92
CA ARG A 73 -27.42 11.10 -14.39
C ARG A 73 -26.11 10.66 -15.08
N ILE A 74 -25.17 10.04 -14.36
CA ILE A 74 -23.99 9.38 -14.93
C ILE A 74 -24.35 8.32 -15.99
N ASN A 75 -23.61 8.22 -17.09
CA ASN A 75 -23.85 7.24 -18.18
C ASN A 75 -23.67 5.79 -17.73
N TYR A 76 -24.28 4.84 -18.44
CA TYR A 76 -24.15 3.40 -18.17
C TYR A 76 -22.68 2.95 -18.11
N ARG A 77 -21.88 3.27 -19.14
CA ARG A 77 -20.45 2.94 -19.18
C ARG A 77 -19.69 3.40 -17.93
N TYR A 78 -19.93 4.62 -17.47
CA TYR A 78 -19.24 5.18 -16.30
C TYR A 78 -19.74 4.60 -14.97
N ARG A 79 -20.99 4.10 -14.91
CA ARG A 79 -21.45 3.29 -13.77
C ARG A 79 -20.69 1.99 -13.67
N HIS A 80 -20.45 1.33 -14.81
CA HIS A 80 -19.67 0.09 -14.86
C HIS A 80 -18.21 0.35 -14.49
N LEU A 81 -17.60 1.44 -14.97
CA LEU A 81 -16.27 1.87 -14.52
C LEU A 81 -16.19 2.06 -13.00
N MET A 82 -17.18 2.73 -12.40
CA MET A 82 -17.23 2.93 -10.95
C MET A 82 -17.36 1.60 -10.19
N LEU A 83 -18.23 0.69 -10.67
CA LEU A 83 -18.38 -0.63 -10.06
C LEU A 83 -17.12 -1.50 -10.22
N ASN A 84 -16.44 -1.37 -11.35
CA ASN A 84 -15.15 -2.01 -11.60
C ASN A 84 -14.12 -1.54 -10.56
N LEU A 85 -14.01 -0.23 -10.34
CA LEU A 85 -13.09 0.31 -9.33
C LEU A 85 -13.39 -0.18 -7.90
N VAL A 86 -14.67 -0.24 -7.53
CA VAL A 86 -15.11 -0.79 -6.23
C VAL A 86 -14.83 -2.29 -6.10
N SER A 87 -14.83 -3.03 -7.21
CA SER A 87 -14.49 -4.46 -7.21
C SER A 87 -12.98 -4.70 -7.16
N LEU A 88 -12.19 -3.81 -7.78
CA LEU A 88 -10.73 -3.84 -7.76
C LEU A 88 -10.17 -3.53 -6.37
N LEU A 89 -10.72 -2.50 -5.70
CA LEU A 89 -10.19 -1.99 -4.44
C LEU A 89 -11.06 -2.44 -3.26
N PRO A 90 -10.58 -3.35 -2.38
CA PRO A 90 -11.40 -3.93 -1.31
C PRO A 90 -11.82 -2.91 -0.23
N HIS A 91 -11.04 -1.85 -0.05
CA HIS A 91 -11.26 -0.73 0.89
C HIS A 91 -12.11 0.41 0.30
N CYS A 92 -12.49 0.32 -0.98
CA CYS A 92 -13.43 1.25 -1.58
C CYS A 92 -14.86 0.94 -1.15
N LYS A 93 -15.59 1.99 -0.73
CA LYS A 93 -17.02 1.92 -0.43
C LYS A 93 -17.78 2.85 -1.35
N LYS A 94 -18.74 2.29 -2.08
CA LYS A 94 -19.69 3.08 -2.86
C LYS A 94 -20.67 3.81 -1.93
N ASP A 95 -20.99 5.05 -2.25
CA ASP A 95 -22.00 5.84 -1.56
C ASP A 95 -23.14 6.32 -2.49
N SER A 96 -24.09 7.03 -1.90
CA SER A 96 -25.21 7.67 -2.57
C SER A 96 -24.72 8.74 -3.56
N LYS A 97 -25.51 8.98 -4.59
CA LYS A 97 -25.20 9.98 -5.62
C LYS A 97 -25.35 11.38 -5.06
N VAL A 98 -24.39 12.25 -5.36
CA VAL A 98 -24.38 13.65 -4.92
C VAL A 98 -25.03 14.54 -5.99
N GLU A 99 -25.82 15.51 -5.55
CA GLU A 99 -26.41 16.52 -6.42
C GLU A 99 -25.38 17.52 -6.93
N SER A 100 -25.58 18.01 -8.14
CA SER A 100 -24.73 19.01 -8.77
C SER A 100 -25.03 20.44 -8.29
N THR A 101 -25.26 20.64 -6.99
CA THR A 101 -25.46 21.97 -6.39
C THR A 101 -24.13 22.70 -6.25
N SER A 102 -24.12 24.03 -6.12
CA SER A 102 -22.89 24.84 -6.01
C SER A 102 -21.93 24.39 -4.89
N THR A 103 -22.45 23.79 -3.80
CA THR A 103 -21.67 23.41 -2.61
C THR A 103 -21.17 21.93 -2.63
N LYS A 104 -20.64 21.45 -3.77
CA LYS A 104 -20.21 20.03 -3.91
C LYS A 104 -19.11 19.64 -2.93
N GLY A 105 -18.13 20.52 -2.73
CA GLY A 105 -16.96 20.23 -1.89
C GLY A 105 -17.31 20.00 -0.42
N ALA A 106 -18.20 20.82 0.14
CA ALA A 106 -18.63 20.67 1.53
C ALA A 106 -19.40 19.36 1.72
N THR A 107 -20.39 19.09 0.87
CA THR A 107 -21.17 17.84 0.93
C THR A 107 -20.28 16.60 0.79
N LEU A 108 -19.24 16.64 -0.06
CA LEU A 108 -18.29 15.55 -0.17
C LEU A 108 -17.48 15.36 1.10
N ASN A 109 -17.01 16.43 1.73
CA ASN A 109 -16.28 16.35 3.00
C ASN A 109 -17.17 15.78 4.11
N ASP A 110 -18.41 16.24 4.23
CA ASP A 110 -19.38 15.75 5.22
C ASP A 110 -19.64 14.24 5.03
N LEU A 111 -19.78 13.79 3.78
CA LEU A 111 -19.96 12.38 3.46
C LEU A 111 -18.73 11.54 3.78
N VAL A 112 -17.52 12.06 3.54
CA VAL A 112 -16.28 11.36 3.89
C VAL A 112 -16.14 11.25 5.40
N GLU A 113 -16.44 12.30 6.14
CA GLU A 113 -16.40 12.34 7.60
C GLU A 113 -17.42 11.38 8.21
N LEU A 114 -18.67 11.39 7.74
CA LEU A 114 -19.73 10.48 8.19
C LEU A 114 -19.36 9.00 7.99
N ARG A 115 -18.56 8.71 6.98
CA ARG A 115 -18.11 7.35 6.63
C ARG A 115 -16.74 7.03 7.18
N ASN A 116 -16.15 7.95 7.94
CA ASN A 116 -14.82 7.86 8.51
C ASN A 116 -13.77 7.49 7.44
N GLY A 117 -13.96 8.05 6.24
CA GLY A 117 -13.08 7.88 5.09
C GLY A 117 -11.89 8.83 5.16
N SER A 118 -10.81 8.47 4.47
CA SER A 118 -9.59 9.28 4.38
C SER A 118 -9.44 9.96 3.01
N SER A 119 -10.01 9.34 1.98
CA SER A 119 -9.94 9.82 0.61
C SER A 119 -11.29 9.64 -0.08
N SER A 120 -11.60 10.50 -1.05
CA SER A 120 -12.80 10.43 -1.88
C SER A 120 -12.47 10.43 -3.37
N LEU A 121 -13.24 9.64 -4.10
CA LEU A 121 -13.27 9.57 -5.54
C LEU A 121 -14.67 9.98 -6.01
N PHE A 122 -14.76 11.11 -6.70
CA PHE A 122 -16.03 11.65 -7.19
C PHE A 122 -16.07 11.71 -8.71
N PHE A 123 -17.03 10.99 -9.29
CA PHE A 123 -17.28 10.94 -10.73
C PHE A 123 -18.30 12.03 -11.12
N GLU A 124 -17.82 13.10 -11.72
CA GLU A 124 -18.63 14.22 -12.20
C GLU A 124 -18.87 14.10 -13.71
N LEU A 125 -20.13 14.00 -14.11
CA LEU A 125 -20.54 14.14 -15.51
C LEU A 125 -21.13 15.53 -15.69
N PHE A 126 -20.50 16.38 -16.51
CA PHE A 126 -21.02 17.72 -16.73
C PHE A 126 -22.27 17.66 -17.61
N HIS A 127 -23.38 18.14 -17.07
CA HIS A 127 -24.66 18.17 -17.75
C HIS A 127 -24.93 19.59 -18.24
N LEU A 128 -24.85 19.80 -19.56
CA LEU A 128 -25.08 21.11 -20.18
C LEU A 128 -26.58 21.45 -20.34
N ILE A 129 -27.43 21.08 -19.38
CA ILE A 129 -28.85 21.50 -19.38
C ILE A 129 -29.09 22.77 -18.53
N ALA A 130 -28.10 23.23 -17.76
CA ALA A 130 -28.28 24.35 -16.83
C ALA A 130 -27.38 25.58 -17.10
N TRP A 131 -27.13 25.94 -18.36
CA TRP A 131 -26.48 27.22 -18.71
C TRP A 131 -27.21 27.96 -19.83
N PHE A 132 -28.52 28.12 -19.67
CA PHE A 132 -29.33 29.06 -20.48
C PHE A 132 -30.23 29.98 -19.65
N SER A 133 -30.04 30.06 -18.33
CA SER A 133 -30.77 31.05 -17.53
C SER A 133 -29.87 32.19 -17.10
N ASN A 134 -30.12 33.32 -17.77
CA ASN A 134 -29.77 34.70 -17.41
C ASN A 134 -28.40 35.21 -17.86
N LEU A 135 -28.28 35.44 -19.16
CA LEU A 135 -27.40 36.47 -19.71
C LEU A 135 -28.25 37.74 -19.92
N LYS A 136 -28.28 38.63 -18.93
CA LYS A 136 -28.64 40.04 -19.16
C LYS A 136 -27.36 40.86 -19.21
N GLU A 137 -27.08 41.31 -20.44
CA GLU A 137 -26.45 42.59 -20.80
C GLU A 137 -25.21 43.02 -19.99
N ASN A 138 -24.03 42.80 -20.57
CA ASN A 138 -23.14 43.86 -21.11
C ASN A 138 -21.67 43.39 -21.13
N ASN A 139 -21.12 43.41 -22.35
CA ASN A 139 -19.70 43.43 -22.72
C ASN A 139 -18.67 42.83 -21.75
N LEU A 140 -18.33 41.55 -21.96
CA LEU A 140 -16.97 41.09 -22.31
C LEU A 140 -16.95 39.54 -22.23
N VAL A 141 -16.95 38.89 -23.39
CA VAL A 141 -16.84 37.42 -23.48
C VAL A 141 -15.37 37.05 -23.69
N THR A 142 -14.67 36.69 -22.62
CA THR A 142 -13.37 36.02 -22.72
C THR A 142 -13.60 34.51 -22.80
N LEU A 143 -13.72 33.98 -24.02
CA LEU A 143 -13.67 32.54 -24.28
C LEU A 143 -12.20 32.12 -24.40
N ARG A 144 -11.65 31.53 -23.33
CA ARG A 144 -10.49 30.64 -23.43
C ARG A 144 -10.86 29.25 -22.90
N GLY A 145 -10.94 28.30 -23.84
CA GLY A 145 -10.40 26.95 -23.69
C GLY A 145 -11.28 25.89 -23.03
N GLY A 146 -11.99 25.11 -23.87
CA GLY A 146 -12.48 23.78 -23.50
C GLY A 146 -13.87 23.48 -24.05
N VAL A 147 -13.95 22.78 -25.18
CA VAL A 147 -15.22 22.25 -25.70
C VAL A 147 -15.63 21.06 -24.84
N CYS A 148 -16.36 21.31 -23.75
CA CYS A 148 -17.04 20.25 -23.00
C CYS A 148 -18.17 19.68 -23.88
N ARG A 149 -17.94 18.52 -24.49
CA ARG A 149 -18.88 17.88 -25.39
C ARG A 149 -19.99 17.24 -24.55
N LYS A 150 -21.20 17.80 -24.71
CA LYS A 150 -22.52 17.29 -24.28
C LYS A 150 -22.50 15.83 -23.82
N HIS A 151 -22.77 15.55 -22.54
CA HIS A 151 -23.00 14.19 -22.01
C HIS A 151 -21.88 13.16 -22.22
N LYS A 152 -20.70 13.55 -22.69
CA LYS A 152 -19.61 12.63 -23.03
C LYS A 152 -18.47 12.70 -22.03
N ASP A 153 -18.15 13.90 -21.54
CA ASP A 153 -16.90 14.09 -20.80
C ASP A 153 -17.07 13.75 -19.31
N LEU A 154 -16.30 12.77 -18.85
CA LEU A 154 -16.26 12.34 -17.46
C LEU A 154 -15.08 13.01 -16.76
N TYR A 155 -15.37 13.64 -15.62
CA TYR A 155 -14.34 14.12 -14.72
C TYR A 155 -14.25 13.22 -13.49
N LEU A 156 -13.02 12.92 -13.08
CA LEU A 156 -12.73 12.23 -11.83
C LEU A 156 -12.05 13.20 -10.88
N TRP A 157 -12.67 13.44 -9.73
CA TRP A 157 -12.05 14.16 -8.64
C TRP A 157 -11.45 13.15 -7.66
N MET A 158 -10.18 13.34 -7.34
CA MET A 158 -9.49 12.63 -6.27
C MET A 158 -9.17 13.64 -5.17
N ALA A 159 -9.72 13.45 -3.98
CA ALA A 159 -9.50 14.36 -2.87
C ALA A 159 -9.19 13.61 -1.58
N LYS A 160 -8.22 14.11 -0.81
CA LYS A 160 -8.04 13.72 0.60
C LYS A 160 -8.82 14.71 1.47
N SER A 161 -9.65 14.19 2.37
CA SER A 161 -10.40 14.99 3.33
C SER A 161 -9.81 14.74 4.73
N PRO A 162 -9.73 15.75 5.62
CA PRO A 162 -10.32 17.09 5.52
C PRO A 162 -9.38 18.19 4.97
N SER A 163 -8.06 17.98 4.95
CA SER A 163 -7.08 19.04 4.68
C SER A 163 -6.68 19.21 3.20
N GLY A 164 -7.25 18.45 2.28
CA GLY A 164 -6.72 18.32 0.91
C GLY A 164 -5.47 17.43 0.89
N PRO A 165 -4.82 17.21 -0.28
CA PRO A 165 -5.00 17.83 -1.59
C PRO A 165 -6.19 17.29 -2.41
N SER A 166 -6.57 18.03 -3.45
CA SER A 166 -7.58 17.59 -4.44
C SER A 166 -7.07 17.80 -5.86
N VAL A 167 -7.38 16.84 -6.74
CA VAL A 167 -6.97 16.85 -8.14
C VAL A 167 -8.16 16.45 -9.01
N LYS A 168 -8.34 17.16 -10.12
CA LYS A 168 -9.40 16.90 -11.10
C LYS A 168 -8.80 16.36 -12.39
N PHE A 169 -9.26 15.19 -12.82
CA PHE A 169 -8.87 14.54 -14.06
C PHE A 169 -9.99 14.61 -15.08
N LEU A 170 -9.63 14.86 -16.34
CA LEU A 170 -10.48 14.54 -17.47
C LEU A 170 -10.22 13.09 -17.87
N VAL A 171 -11.23 12.23 -17.77
CA VAL A 171 -11.13 10.81 -18.04
C VAL A 171 -11.52 10.54 -19.49
N ASN A 172 -10.54 10.11 -20.28
CA ASN A 172 -10.69 9.75 -21.69
C ASN A 172 -10.46 8.24 -21.90
N ALA A 173 -10.90 7.71 -23.05
CA ALA A 173 -10.64 6.33 -23.48
C ALA A 173 -10.96 5.25 -22.42
N VAL A 174 -12.14 5.34 -21.81
CA VAL A 174 -12.59 4.37 -20.80
C VAL A 174 -12.95 3.04 -21.46
N HIS A 175 -12.25 1.98 -21.04
CA HIS A 175 -12.58 0.59 -21.34
C HIS A 175 -12.95 -0.14 -20.05
N THR A 176 -14.16 -0.70 -19.99
CA THR A 176 -14.65 -1.42 -18.80
C THR A 176 -14.43 -2.92 -18.91
N MET A 177 -14.40 -3.64 -17.77
CA MET A 177 -14.21 -5.10 -17.74
C MET A 177 -15.29 -5.91 -18.47
N GLU A 178 -16.43 -5.31 -18.78
CA GLU A 178 -17.50 -5.96 -19.56
C GLU A 178 -17.20 -6.00 -21.07
N GLU A 179 -16.17 -5.29 -21.52
CA GLU A 179 -15.78 -5.28 -22.93
C GLU A 179 -15.04 -6.57 -23.32
N LEU A 180 -15.46 -7.18 -24.44
CA LEU A 180 -14.98 -8.48 -24.94
C LEU A 180 -13.46 -8.58 -25.16
N LYS A 181 -12.75 -7.44 -25.21
CA LYS A 181 -11.31 -7.36 -25.51
C LYS A 181 -10.42 -7.63 -24.28
N LEU A 182 -10.98 -7.65 -23.07
CA LEU A 182 -10.23 -7.85 -21.84
C LEU A 182 -10.48 -9.27 -21.32
N THR A 183 -9.52 -10.18 -21.57
CA THR A 183 -9.62 -11.60 -21.18
C THR A 183 -8.97 -11.92 -19.84
N GLY A 184 -8.26 -10.97 -19.23
CA GLY A 184 -7.58 -11.16 -17.95
C GLY A 184 -8.56 -11.26 -16.78
N ASN A 185 -8.31 -12.18 -15.86
CA ASN A 185 -9.11 -12.38 -14.65
C ASN A 185 -8.20 -12.44 -13.42
N HIS A 186 -8.66 -11.91 -12.29
CA HIS A 186 -7.90 -11.99 -11.06
C HIS A 186 -8.84 -12.14 -9.86
N LEU A 187 -8.31 -12.66 -8.76
CA LEU A 187 -9.01 -12.83 -7.51
C LEU A 187 -9.52 -11.48 -7.01
N LYS A 188 -10.83 -11.39 -6.77
CA LYS A 188 -11.44 -10.23 -6.13
C LYS A 188 -10.85 -10.03 -4.73
N GLY A 189 -10.37 -8.82 -4.46
CA GLY A 189 -9.73 -8.46 -3.20
C GLY A 189 -8.27 -8.93 -3.07
N SER A 190 -7.66 -9.50 -4.11
CA SER A 190 -6.20 -9.63 -4.17
C SER A 190 -5.53 -8.26 -4.09
N ARG A 191 -4.28 -8.23 -3.66
CA ARG A 191 -3.55 -6.98 -3.46
C ARG A 191 -2.87 -6.60 -4.78
N PRO A 192 -3.16 -5.42 -5.36
CA PRO A 192 -2.48 -4.97 -6.56
C PRO A 192 -1.04 -4.61 -6.25
N LEU A 193 -0.13 -4.96 -7.15
CA LEU A 193 1.18 -4.32 -7.24
C LEU A 193 1.01 -2.99 -7.99
N LEU A 194 1.58 -1.91 -7.45
CA LEU A 194 1.55 -0.60 -8.09
C LEU A 194 2.88 -0.35 -8.79
N THR A 195 2.85 -0.07 -10.08
CA THR A 195 4.03 0.25 -10.87
C THR A 195 3.86 1.63 -11.51
N PHE A 196 4.85 2.49 -11.33
CA PHE A 196 4.87 3.85 -11.86
C PHE A 196 6.04 4.01 -12.82
N SER A 197 5.81 4.74 -13.92
CA SER A 197 6.90 5.19 -14.80
C SER A 197 7.80 6.20 -14.09
N ALA A 198 9.10 6.22 -14.45
CA ALA A 198 10.09 7.17 -13.92
C ALA A 198 9.71 8.65 -14.15
N ASN A 199 8.82 8.92 -15.12
CA ASN A 199 8.32 10.27 -15.38
C ASN A 199 7.60 10.89 -14.18
N PHE A 200 7.05 10.08 -13.26
CA PHE A 200 6.39 10.61 -12.06
C PHE A 200 7.36 11.25 -11.05
N ASP A 201 8.65 10.94 -11.13
CA ASP A 201 9.66 11.43 -10.18
C ASP A 201 10.40 12.69 -10.68
N LYS A 202 9.99 13.25 -11.83
CA LYS A 202 10.60 14.46 -12.39
C LYS A 202 10.09 15.73 -11.70
N ASP A 203 8.80 16.03 -11.85
CA ASP A 203 8.22 17.27 -11.34
C ASP A 203 7.53 17.09 -9.97
N ALA A 204 7.55 18.14 -9.15
CA ALA A 204 6.84 18.17 -7.86
C ALA A 204 5.34 17.83 -7.93
N PRO A 205 4.53 18.34 -8.89
CA PRO A 205 3.12 17.96 -9.01
C PRO A 205 2.94 16.46 -9.31
N TRP A 206 3.81 15.86 -10.13
CA TRP A 206 3.73 14.44 -10.43
C TRP A 206 4.11 13.57 -9.24
N LYS A 207 5.10 13.98 -8.44
CA LYS A 207 5.43 13.31 -7.17
C LYS A 207 4.26 13.33 -6.18
N LEU A 208 3.63 14.49 -6.02
CA LEU A 208 2.44 14.61 -5.16
C LEU A 208 1.33 13.68 -5.64
N LEU A 209 1.10 13.64 -6.96
CA LEU A 209 0.08 12.79 -7.54
C LEU A 209 0.40 11.29 -7.39
N LYS A 210 1.67 10.91 -7.57
CA LYS A 210 2.15 9.54 -7.32
C LYS A 210 1.81 9.11 -5.89
N GLU A 211 2.13 9.93 -4.89
CA GLU A 211 1.81 9.65 -3.48
C GLU A 211 0.30 9.53 -3.24
N MET A 212 -0.51 10.41 -3.82
CA MET A 212 -1.98 10.32 -3.73
C MET A 212 -2.50 9.01 -4.34
N ILE A 213 -2.00 8.61 -5.52
CA ILE A 213 -2.41 7.38 -6.19
C ILE A 213 -1.99 6.16 -5.36
N ILE A 214 -0.79 6.15 -4.78
CA ILE A 214 -0.32 5.07 -3.90
C ILE A 214 -1.26 4.88 -2.72
N GLN A 215 -1.70 5.97 -2.09
CA GLN A 215 -2.61 5.91 -0.94
C GLN A 215 -4.02 5.43 -1.34
N ILE A 216 -4.54 5.85 -2.49
CA ILE A 216 -5.89 5.52 -2.95
C ILE A 216 -5.96 4.09 -3.49
N PHE A 217 -5.05 3.71 -4.38
CA PHE A 217 -5.06 2.42 -5.08
C PHE A 217 -4.31 1.32 -4.32
N GLY A 218 -3.46 1.69 -3.36
CA GLY A 218 -2.80 0.74 -2.47
C GLY A 218 -3.81 0.09 -1.52
N THR A 219 -3.81 -1.24 -1.47
CA THR A 219 -4.68 -1.96 -0.53
C THR A 219 -4.09 -1.92 0.88
N PRO A 220 -4.84 -1.44 1.89
CA PRO A 220 -4.41 -1.47 3.29
C PRO A 220 -4.12 -2.90 3.74
N LYS A 221 -3.10 -3.08 4.59
CA LYS A 221 -2.77 -4.36 5.20
C LYS A 221 -3.91 -4.79 6.10
N ASP A 222 -4.21 -6.07 6.09
CA ASP A 222 -5.22 -6.72 6.93
C ASP A 222 -6.64 -6.12 6.78
N HIS A 223 -6.96 -5.60 5.60
CA HIS A 223 -8.33 -5.21 5.31
C HIS A 223 -9.24 -6.45 5.27
N ARG A 224 -10.42 -6.40 5.89
CA ARG A 224 -11.34 -7.56 6.03
C ARG A 224 -11.68 -8.28 4.71
N LYS A 225 -11.72 -7.55 3.60
CA LYS A 225 -12.01 -8.07 2.25
C LYS A 225 -10.76 -8.37 1.42
N SER A 226 -9.57 -8.07 1.94
CA SER A 226 -8.31 -8.31 1.24
C SER A 226 -7.91 -9.78 1.35
N LYS A 227 -7.31 -10.30 0.28
CA LYS A 227 -6.69 -11.62 0.21
C LYS A 227 -5.16 -11.47 0.26
N PRO A 228 -4.42 -12.48 0.75
CA PRO A 228 -2.97 -12.37 0.89
C PRO A 228 -2.21 -12.42 -0.44
N PHE A 229 -2.84 -12.86 -1.53
CA PHE A 229 -2.21 -13.07 -2.84
C PHE A 229 -2.07 -11.78 -3.66
N TYR A 230 -1.02 -11.75 -4.48
CA TYR A 230 -0.78 -10.74 -5.52
C TYR A 230 -1.07 -11.40 -6.87
N ASP A 231 -2.15 -10.97 -7.52
CA ASP A 231 -2.69 -11.63 -8.73
C ASP A 231 -2.83 -10.65 -9.91
N HIS A 232 -2.60 -9.36 -9.65
CA HIS A 232 -2.69 -8.32 -10.66
C HIS A 232 -1.78 -7.12 -10.35
N VAL A 233 -1.50 -6.33 -11.38
CA VAL A 233 -0.63 -5.16 -11.35
C VAL A 233 -1.36 -3.96 -11.94
N PHE A 234 -1.36 -2.85 -11.21
CA PHE A 234 -1.73 -1.55 -11.72
C PHE A 234 -0.51 -0.81 -12.23
N VAL A 235 -0.56 -0.47 -13.52
CA VAL A 235 0.51 0.25 -14.20
C VAL A 235 0.03 1.67 -14.50
N PHE A 236 0.78 2.65 -13.99
CA PHE A 236 0.59 4.06 -14.24
C PHE A 236 1.77 4.58 -15.07
N SER A 237 1.49 5.11 -16.25
CA SER A 237 2.50 5.70 -17.14
C SER A 237 2.06 7.08 -17.61
N ILE A 238 3.02 7.99 -17.79
CA ILE A 238 2.77 9.34 -18.30
C ILE A 238 3.26 9.38 -19.75
N VAL A 239 2.37 9.75 -20.67
CA VAL A 239 2.67 9.98 -22.08
C VAL A 239 1.87 11.20 -22.53
N ASP A 240 2.53 12.20 -23.12
CA ASP A 240 1.92 13.44 -23.61
C ASP A 240 1.04 14.15 -22.56
N ASP A 241 1.54 14.28 -21.32
CA ASP A 241 0.80 14.81 -20.15
C ASP A 241 -0.49 14.07 -19.79
N HIS A 242 -0.70 12.88 -20.35
CA HIS A 242 -1.80 11.98 -20.00
C HIS A 242 -1.30 10.83 -19.13
N ILE A 243 -2.09 10.50 -18.12
CA ILE A 243 -1.85 9.33 -17.27
C ILE A 243 -2.62 8.15 -17.85
N TRP A 244 -1.88 7.15 -18.30
CA TRP A 244 -2.41 5.87 -18.72
C TRP A 244 -2.45 4.92 -17.53
N PHE A 245 -3.65 4.45 -17.21
CA PHE A 245 -3.90 3.41 -16.21
C PHE A 245 -4.23 2.10 -16.90
N ARG A 246 -3.54 1.03 -16.50
CA ARG A 246 -3.79 -0.33 -16.99
C ARG A 246 -3.77 -1.32 -15.83
N ASN A 247 -4.63 -2.34 -15.92
CA ASN A 247 -4.68 -3.46 -14.99
C ASN A 247 -4.29 -4.75 -15.73
N TYR A 248 -3.24 -5.42 -15.27
CA TYR A 248 -2.74 -6.66 -15.85
C TYR A 248 -2.86 -7.80 -14.84
N GLN A 249 -3.30 -8.96 -15.30
CA GLN A 249 -3.21 -10.20 -14.52
C GLN A 249 -1.76 -10.67 -14.44
N VAL A 250 -1.36 -11.18 -13.28
CA VAL A 250 -0.09 -11.89 -13.10
C VAL A 250 -0.37 -13.37 -13.38
N ASN A 251 0.35 -13.94 -14.35
CA ASN A 251 0.31 -15.37 -14.65
C ASN A 251 1.50 -16.10 -14.02
#